data_AF-A0A523S8P1-F1
#
_entry.id   AF-A0A523S8P1-F1
#
_cell.length_a   1.000
_cell.length_b   1.000
_cell.length_c   1.000
_cell.angle_alpha   90.00
_cell.angle_beta   90.00
_cell.angle_gamma   90.00
#
_symmetry.space_group_name_H-M   'P 1'
#
loop_
_entity.id
_entity.type
_entity.pdbx_description
1 polymer ?
#
loop_
_entity_poly.entity_id
_entity_poly.type
_entity_poly.pdbx_seq_one_letter_code
_entity_poly.pdbx_strand_id
1 'polypeptide(L)'
;MPRKVKYSPALRKHVRKYNLDDKMHSIINLLGKDAQDVFDWAQEEAKLRIRKGEEKETNPAKVEFQLIANEAAIRLVKQNHSRGRMTIKSEVKRRTGIKAEMPLLYQEAGLRHPQEARNLRHNLFHEAFMALIMHLFPDVTTRVPVTGEGLTPDLMVNHKDPKWTLSVEYKGYRAITLLSESEVLKGMRYQAAYGSSWLVTSTSKTVKDCCKGTLESEKLIQLGIERLERITKRKGYTGEQKENRGIARKGITHLEKLRGTNLKCKLISAEELLDSCREGKPRKALAISTGMEFVKMLRDAGFENHAENVLRIMKTPTNRLHSDTVTSVRLIG
;
A
#
# COMPACT_ATOMS: atom_id res chain seq x y z
N MET A 1 -13.25 -27.16 -31.86
CA MET A 1 -11.78 -27.08 -31.71
C MET A 1 -11.36 -25.62 -31.83
N PRO A 2 -10.48 -25.07 -30.99
CA PRO A 2 -10.00 -23.70 -31.20
C PRO A 2 -9.25 -23.65 -32.53
N ARG A 3 -9.61 -22.68 -33.39
CA ARG A 3 -8.91 -22.44 -34.66
C ARG A 3 -7.42 -22.23 -34.36
N LYS A 4 -6.56 -22.93 -35.10
CA LYS A 4 -5.10 -22.76 -34.99
C LYS A 4 -4.75 -21.32 -35.36
N VAL A 5 -4.31 -20.52 -34.38
CA VAL A 5 -3.91 -19.13 -34.58
C VAL A 5 -2.76 -19.08 -35.58
N LYS A 6 -2.87 -18.23 -36.59
CA LYS A 6 -1.84 -18.03 -37.61
C LYS A 6 -0.90 -16.90 -37.18
N TYR A 7 0.40 -17.20 -37.17
CA TYR A 7 1.46 -16.22 -36.88
C TYR A 7 2.08 -15.70 -38.18
N SER A 8 2.51 -14.44 -38.18
CA SER A 8 3.42 -13.94 -39.20
C SER A 8 4.73 -14.77 -39.21
N PRO A 9 5.38 -15.00 -40.37
CA PRO A 9 6.66 -15.71 -40.42
C PRO A 9 7.74 -15.05 -39.55
N ALA A 10 7.71 -13.72 -39.46
CA ALA A 10 8.62 -12.92 -38.65
C ALA A 10 8.41 -13.17 -37.14
N LEU A 11 7.15 -13.14 -36.67
CA LEU A 11 6.81 -13.46 -35.28
C LEU A 11 7.21 -14.91 -34.95
N ARG A 12 6.96 -15.87 -35.84
CA ARG A 12 7.36 -17.27 -35.63
C ARG A 12 8.87 -17.42 -35.46
N LYS A 13 9.68 -16.72 -36.27
CA LYS A 13 11.14 -16.70 -36.15
C LYS A 13 11.58 -16.06 -34.83
N HIS A 14 10.93 -14.98 -34.41
CA HIS A 14 11.20 -14.31 -33.13
C HIS A 14 10.91 -15.22 -31.94
N VAL A 15 9.73 -15.85 -31.92
CA VAL A 15 9.31 -16.77 -30.84
C VAL A 15 10.32 -17.90 -30.67
N ARG A 16 10.73 -18.55 -31.77
CA ARG A 16 11.73 -19.62 -31.75
C ARG A 16 13.10 -19.14 -31.28
N LYS A 17 13.57 -17.99 -31.78
CA LYS A 17 14.88 -17.43 -31.42
C LYS A 17 15.02 -17.17 -29.91
N TYR A 18 13.92 -16.80 -29.25
CA TYR A 18 13.90 -16.46 -27.83
C TYR A 18 13.22 -17.52 -26.94
N ASN A 19 12.94 -18.72 -27.47
CA ASN A 19 12.27 -19.82 -26.77
C ASN A 19 10.97 -19.39 -26.07
N LEU A 20 10.11 -18.66 -26.79
CA LEU A 20 8.86 -18.08 -26.26
C LEU A 20 7.64 -18.97 -26.52
N ASP A 21 7.80 -20.19 -27.03
CA ASP A 21 6.69 -21.06 -27.44
C ASP A 21 5.69 -21.31 -26.30
N ASP A 22 6.14 -21.62 -25.09
CA ASP A 22 5.24 -21.81 -23.93
C ASP A 22 4.46 -20.53 -23.57
N LYS A 23 5.10 -19.36 -23.75
CA LYS A 23 4.45 -18.06 -23.54
C LYS A 23 3.38 -17.83 -24.59
N MET A 24 3.68 -18.13 -25.85
CA MET A 24 2.71 -18.01 -26.94
C MET A 24 1.50 -18.89 -26.72
N HIS A 25 1.68 -20.14 -26.30
CA HIS A 25 0.56 -21.01 -25.94
C HIS A 25 -0.27 -20.43 -24.78
N SER A 26 0.39 -19.90 -23.74
CA SER A 26 -0.31 -19.28 -22.61
C SER A 26 -1.07 -18.01 -23.01
N ILE A 27 -0.49 -17.19 -23.88
CA ILE A 27 -1.09 -15.98 -24.47
C ILE A 27 -2.33 -16.34 -25.29
N ILE A 28 -2.23 -17.31 -26.19
CA ILE A 28 -3.38 -17.75 -27.01
C ILE A 28 -4.52 -18.25 -26.12
N ASN A 29 -4.20 -19.00 -25.06
CA ASN A 29 -5.19 -19.45 -24.09
C ASN A 29 -5.84 -18.28 -23.31
N LEU A 30 -5.10 -17.20 -23.05
CA LEU A 30 -5.62 -15.99 -22.40
C LEU A 30 -6.52 -15.17 -23.33
N LEU A 31 -6.16 -15.07 -24.60
CA LEU A 31 -6.94 -14.34 -25.60
C LEU A 31 -8.20 -15.13 -25.99
N GLY A 32 -8.13 -16.45 -26.00
CA GLY A 32 -9.28 -17.32 -26.27
C GLY A 32 -9.76 -17.18 -27.71
N LYS A 33 -11.07 -16.93 -27.89
CA LYS A 33 -11.70 -16.86 -29.22
C LYS A 33 -11.23 -15.66 -30.05
N ASP A 34 -10.78 -14.58 -29.42
CA ASP A 34 -10.34 -13.35 -30.10
C ASP A 34 -8.85 -13.39 -30.47
N ALA A 35 -8.18 -14.53 -30.28
CA ALA A 35 -6.74 -14.62 -30.45
C ALA A 35 -6.29 -14.26 -31.88
N GLN A 36 -7.03 -14.64 -32.91
CA GLN A 36 -6.64 -14.29 -34.29
C GLN A 36 -6.75 -12.78 -34.52
N ASP A 37 -7.86 -12.17 -34.10
CA ASP A 37 -8.11 -10.73 -34.29
C ASP A 37 -7.04 -9.87 -33.60
N VAL A 38 -6.61 -10.27 -32.40
CA VAL A 38 -5.53 -9.58 -31.66
C VAL A 38 -4.19 -9.70 -32.38
N PHE A 39 -3.89 -10.84 -33.00
CA PHE A 39 -2.64 -11.01 -33.75
C PHE A 39 -2.66 -10.19 -35.05
N ASP A 40 -3.78 -10.19 -35.76
CA ASP A 40 -3.94 -9.42 -36.99
C ASP A 40 -3.83 -7.91 -36.69
N TRP A 41 -4.48 -7.45 -35.63
CA TRP A 41 -4.33 -6.08 -35.14
C TRP A 41 -2.87 -5.74 -34.77
N ALA A 42 -2.21 -6.58 -33.97
CA ALA A 42 -0.85 -6.33 -33.53
C ALA A 42 0.15 -6.27 -34.68
N GLN A 43 -0.06 -7.06 -35.72
CA GLN A 43 0.77 -7.04 -36.92
C GLN A 43 0.63 -5.70 -37.67
N GLU A 44 -0.59 -5.21 -37.88
CA GLU A 44 -0.82 -3.95 -38.58
C GLU A 44 -0.39 -2.73 -37.74
N GLU A 45 -0.65 -2.76 -36.43
CA GLU A 45 -0.20 -1.75 -35.49
C GLU A 45 1.35 -1.67 -35.42
N ALA A 46 2.04 -2.82 -35.40
CA ALA A 46 3.51 -2.84 -35.42
C ALA A 46 4.08 -2.20 -36.69
N LYS A 47 3.47 -2.46 -37.86
CA LYS A 47 3.85 -1.80 -39.12
C LYS A 47 3.61 -0.29 -39.06
N LEU A 48 2.49 0.13 -38.49
CA LEU A 48 2.13 1.55 -38.38
C LEU A 48 3.13 2.32 -37.50
N ARG A 49 3.47 1.79 -36.32
CA ARG A 49 4.44 2.43 -35.40
C ARG A 49 5.82 2.60 -36.01
N ILE A 50 6.26 1.60 -36.79
CA ILE A 50 7.52 1.68 -37.54
C ILE A 50 7.45 2.76 -38.62
N ARG A 51 6.36 2.81 -39.41
CA ARG A 51 6.17 3.85 -40.44
C ARG A 51 6.14 5.26 -39.86
N LYS A 52 5.60 5.42 -38.65
CA LYS A 52 5.55 6.71 -37.92
C LYS A 52 6.86 7.08 -37.23
N GLY A 53 7.87 6.20 -37.23
CA GLY A 53 9.15 6.42 -36.55
C GLY A 53 9.08 6.28 -35.02
N GLU A 54 8.00 5.74 -34.46
CA GLU A 54 7.83 5.51 -33.02
C GLU A 54 8.66 4.31 -32.54
N GLU A 55 8.96 3.37 -33.45
CA GLU A 55 9.77 2.17 -33.20
C GLU A 55 10.80 1.98 -34.31
N LYS A 56 11.92 1.33 -33.98
CA LYS A 56 12.96 1.03 -34.99
C LYS A 56 12.48 -0.04 -35.97
N GLU A 57 12.68 0.21 -37.26
CA GLU A 57 12.31 -0.68 -38.37
C GLU A 57 12.92 -2.09 -38.29
N THR A 58 14.01 -2.26 -37.55
CA THR A 58 14.72 -3.54 -37.41
C THR A 58 14.00 -4.57 -36.53
N ASN A 59 12.85 -4.25 -35.90
CA ASN A 59 12.22 -5.17 -34.95
C ASN A 59 10.68 -5.28 -34.94
N PRO A 60 9.99 -5.39 -36.10
CA PRO A 60 8.54 -5.51 -36.18
C PRO A 60 8.00 -6.70 -35.38
N ALA A 61 8.68 -7.85 -35.43
CA ALA A 61 8.25 -9.06 -34.73
C ALA A 61 8.30 -8.94 -33.19
N LYS A 62 9.22 -8.13 -32.66
CA LYS A 62 9.28 -7.84 -31.21
C LYS A 62 8.13 -6.93 -30.79
N VAL A 63 7.86 -5.90 -31.58
CA VAL A 63 6.73 -4.97 -31.34
C VAL A 63 5.41 -5.74 -31.41
N GLU A 64 5.22 -6.57 -32.44
CA GLU A 64 4.08 -7.47 -32.60
C GLU A 64 3.92 -8.37 -31.36
N PHE A 65 4.99 -9.05 -30.92
CA PHE A 65 4.95 -9.88 -29.72
C PHE A 65 4.57 -9.09 -28.46
N GLN A 66 5.12 -7.88 -28.27
CA GLN A 66 4.84 -7.03 -27.11
C GLN A 66 3.38 -6.60 -27.06
N LEU A 67 2.79 -6.20 -28.19
CA LEU A 67 1.39 -5.81 -28.29
C LEU A 67 0.46 -6.97 -27.92
N ILE A 68 0.69 -8.15 -28.50
CA ILE A 68 -0.10 -9.36 -28.22
C ILE A 68 0.03 -9.75 -26.74
N ALA A 69 1.26 -9.75 -26.21
CA ALA A 69 1.50 -10.11 -24.83
C ALA A 69 0.87 -9.10 -23.86
N ASN A 70 0.78 -7.82 -24.21
CA ASN A 70 0.16 -6.80 -23.37
C ASN A 70 -1.36 -6.98 -23.30
N GLU A 71 -2.01 -7.21 -24.44
CA GLU A 71 -3.45 -7.52 -24.49
C GLU A 71 -3.78 -8.78 -23.68
N ALA A 72 -2.96 -9.83 -23.78
CA ALA A 72 -3.11 -11.02 -22.94
C ALA A 72 -2.91 -10.72 -21.44
N ALA A 73 -2.00 -9.81 -21.08
CA ALA A 73 -1.76 -9.39 -19.70
C ALA A 73 -2.97 -8.62 -19.14
N ILE A 74 -3.57 -7.73 -19.94
CA ILE A 74 -4.80 -7.01 -19.60
C ILE A 74 -5.95 -7.99 -19.33
N ARG A 75 -6.16 -8.96 -20.22
CA ARG A 75 -7.19 -10.00 -20.06
C ARG A 75 -6.97 -10.87 -18.83
N LEU A 76 -5.71 -11.21 -18.53
CA LEU A 76 -5.34 -11.91 -17.30
C LEU A 76 -5.77 -11.12 -16.06
N VAL A 77 -5.54 -9.80 -16.04
CA VAL A 77 -5.98 -8.93 -14.94
C VAL A 77 -7.49 -8.96 -14.79
N LYS A 78 -8.24 -8.74 -15.89
CA LYS A 78 -9.72 -8.77 -15.88
C LYS A 78 -10.26 -10.12 -15.41
N GLN A 79 -9.69 -11.23 -15.89
CA GLN A 79 -10.11 -12.59 -15.52
C GLN A 79 -9.85 -12.91 -14.04
N ASN A 80 -8.72 -12.49 -13.49
CA ASN A 80 -8.43 -12.70 -12.08
C ASN A 80 -9.31 -11.79 -11.20
N HIS A 81 -9.51 -10.55 -11.62
CA HIS A 81 -10.37 -9.61 -10.90
C HIS A 81 -11.82 -10.11 -10.80
N SER A 82 -12.40 -10.63 -11.88
CA SER A 82 -13.76 -11.20 -11.86
C SER A 82 -13.89 -12.42 -10.94
N ARG A 83 -12.78 -13.08 -10.62
CA ARG A 83 -12.69 -14.19 -9.65
C ARG A 83 -12.33 -13.71 -8.24
N GLY A 84 -12.27 -12.40 -8.00
CA GLY A 84 -11.87 -11.81 -6.73
C GLY A 84 -10.39 -12.01 -6.38
N ARG A 85 -9.52 -12.27 -7.35
CA ARG A 85 -8.08 -12.54 -7.16
C ARG A 85 -7.23 -11.38 -7.66
N MET A 86 -6.21 -11.02 -6.89
CA MET A 86 -5.19 -10.07 -7.33
C MET A 86 -4.19 -10.75 -8.27
N THR A 87 -4.02 -10.19 -9.47
CA THR A 87 -2.95 -10.57 -10.39
C THR A 87 -1.60 -10.06 -9.88
N ILE A 88 -0.59 -10.93 -9.83
CA ILE A 88 0.76 -10.58 -9.35
C ILE A 88 1.77 -10.49 -10.49
N LYS A 89 2.79 -9.65 -10.32
CA LYS A 89 3.85 -9.38 -11.33
C LYS A 89 4.54 -10.66 -11.84
N SER A 90 4.79 -11.62 -10.96
CA SER A 90 5.39 -12.91 -11.33
C SER A 90 4.48 -13.76 -12.21
N GLU A 91 3.17 -13.70 -11.99
CA GLU A 91 2.19 -14.42 -12.82
C GLU A 91 2.09 -13.81 -14.21
N VAL A 92 2.05 -12.47 -14.31
CA VAL A 92 2.07 -11.76 -15.61
C VAL A 92 3.31 -12.15 -16.40
N LYS A 93 4.50 -12.04 -15.80
CA LYS A 93 5.77 -12.44 -16.45
C LYS A 93 5.78 -13.92 -16.84
N ARG A 94 5.23 -14.80 -15.99
CA ARG A 94 5.16 -16.23 -16.27
C ARG A 94 4.21 -16.55 -17.43
N ARG A 95 3.08 -15.85 -17.57
CA ARG A 95 2.07 -16.18 -18.59
C ARG A 95 2.25 -15.42 -19.90
N THR A 96 2.82 -14.22 -19.87
CA THR A 96 2.89 -13.34 -21.05
C THR A 96 4.32 -12.98 -21.45
N GLY A 97 5.29 -13.15 -20.54
CA GLY A 97 6.67 -12.71 -20.77
C GLY A 97 6.92 -11.24 -20.47
N ILE A 98 5.87 -10.43 -20.27
CA ILE A 98 6.00 -8.99 -20.00
C ILE A 98 6.42 -8.73 -18.55
N LYS A 99 7.33 -7.77 -18.37
CA LYS A 99 7.65 -7.16 -17.08
C LYS A 99 6.77 -5.93 -16.87
N ALA A 100 5.53 -6.14 -16.46
CA ALA A 100 4.56 -5.05 -16.29
C ALA A 100 4.82 -4.24 -15.02
N GLU A 101 4.53 -2.95 -15.10
CA GLU A 101 4.21 -2.13 -13.95
C GLU A 101 2.73 -2.37 -13.60
N MET A 102 2.49 -3.00 -12.44
CA MET A 102 1.16 -3.50 -12.11
C MET A 102 0.08 -2.40 -11.98
N PRO A 103 0.36 -1.21 -11.41
CA PRO A 103 -0.55 -0.06 -11.47
C PRO A 103 -1.03 0.26 -12.89
N LEU A 104 -0.09 0.51 -13.81
CA LEU A 104 -0.39 0.83 -15.21
C LEU A 104 -1.18 -0.29 -15.90
N LEU A 105 -0.80 -1.55 -15.70
CA LEU A 105 -1.50 -2.68 -16.31
C LEU A 105 -2.96 -2.81 -15.81
N TYR A 106 -3.21 -2.51 -14.54
CA TYR A 106 -4.58 -2.47 -14.01
C TYR A 106 -5.35 -1.30 -14.63
N GLN A 107 -4.74 -0.12 -14.75
CA GLN A 107 -5.34 1.04 -15.39
C GLN A 107 -5.71 0.75 -16.86
N GLU A 108 -4.83 0.13 -17.64
CA GLU A 108 -5.12 -0.34 -19.01
C GLU A 108 -6.26 -1.37 -19.04
N ALA A 109 -6.40 -2.17 -17.97
CA ALA A 109 -7.52 -3.07 -17.80
C ALA A 109 -8.82 -2.37 -17.37
N GLY A 110 -8.83 -1.04 -17.18
CA GLY A 110 -9.96 -0.29 -16.67
C GLY A 110 -10.27 -0.61 -15.20
N LEU A 111 -9.25 -1.00 -14.43
CA LEU A 111 -9.36 -1.42 -13.04
C LEU A 111 -8.37 -0.64 -12.18
N ARG A 112 -8.66 -0.53 -10.87
CA ARG A 112 -7.73 0.10 -9.92
C ARG A 112 -6.83 -0.93 -9.25
N HIS A 113 -5.51 -0.69 -9.26
CA HIS A 113 -4.59 -1.59 -8.56
C HIS A 113 -4.76 -1.46 -7.03
N PRO A 114 -4.69 -2.55 -6.24
CA PRO A 114 -4.80 -2.48 -4.78
C PRO A 114 -3.79 -1.55 -4.09
N GLN A 115 -2.59 -1.41 -4.67
CA GLN A 115 -1.59 -0.45 -4.18
C GLN A 115 -2.03 1.00 -4.34
N GLU A 116 -2.73 1.36 -5.41
CA GLU A 116 -3.25 2.72 -5.59
C GLU A 116 -4.37 3.02 -4.59
N ALA A 117 -5.26 2.06 -4.35
CA ALA A 117 -6.27 2.19 -3.30
C ALA A 117 -5.65 2.29 -1.89
N ARG A 118 -4.51 1.61 -1.66
CA ARG A 118 -3.72 1.76 -0.43
C ARG A 118 -3.06 3.14 -0.34
N ASN A 119 -2.47 3.63 -1.43
CA ASN A 119 -1.84 4.94 -1.49
C ASN A 119 -2.88 6.05 -1.31
N LEU A 120 -4.06 5.95 -1.93
CA LEU A 120 -5.14 6.93 -1.74
C LEU A 120 -5.55 7.06 -0.27
N ARG A 121 -5.66 5.95 0.44
CA ARG A 121 -5.96 5.96 1.88
C ARG A 121 -4.87 6.66 2.68
N HIS A 122 -3.61 6.35 2.38
CA HIS A 122 -2.48 6.98 3.05
C HIS A 122 -2.41 8.48 2.75
N ASN A 123 -2.63 8.88 1.49
CA ASN A 123 -2.63 10.27 1.05
C ASN A 123 -3.74 11.08 1.72
N LEU A 124 -4.96 10.55 1.81
CA LEU A 124 -6.06 11.26 2.49
C LEU A 124 -5.81 11.44 4.00
N PHE A 125 -5.14 10.47 4.64
CA PHE A 125 -4.64 10.66 6.00
C PHE A 125 -3.53 11.71 6.05
N HIS A 126 -2.59 11.68 5.11
CA HIS A 126 -1.48 12.64 5.02
C HIS A 126 -1.98 14.07 4.87
N GLU A 127 -2.87 14.32 3.90
CA GLU A 127 -3.45 15.62 3.62
C GLU A 127 -4.21 16.18 4.83
N ALA A 128 -5.03 15.34 5.47
CA ALA A 128 -5.73 15.72 6.69
C ALA A 128 -4.76 16.06 7.83
N PHE A 129 -3.67 15.29 7.97
CA PHE A 129 -2.65 15.54 8.98
C PHE A 129 -1.90 16.84 8.73
N MET A 130 -1.51 17.09 7.48
CA MET A 130 -0.87 18.32 7.06
C MET A 130 -1.75 19.53 7.35
N ALA A 131 -3.05 19.47 7.00
CA ALA A 131 -4.00 20.54 7.29
C ALA A 131 -4.08 20.82 8.80
N LEU A 132 -4.20 19.78 9.62
CA LEU A 132 -4.25 19.93 11.08
C LEU A 132 -2.96 20.52 11.63
N ILE A 133 -1.79 20.01 11.23
CA ILE A 133 -0.50 20.49 11.74
C ILE A 133 -0.26 21.95 11.37
N MET A 134 -0.53 22.34 10.12
CA MET A 134 -0.34 23.72 9.67
C MET A 134 -1.33 24.68 10.34
N HIS A 135 -2.52 24.20 10.73
CA HIS A 135 -3.46 24.97 11.54
C HIS A 135 -3.01 25.11 13.00
N LEU A 136 -2.54 24.03 13.60
CA LEU A 136 -2.12 24.01 15.01
C LEU A 136 -0.79 24.74 15.25
N PHE A 137 0.11 24.73 14.25
CA PHE A 137 1.44 25.32 14.34
C PHE A 137 1.77 26.05 13.02
N PRO A 138 1.38 27.32 12.85
CA PRO A 138 1.59 28.06 11.60
C PRO A 138 3.06 28.21 11.18
N ASP A 139 3.98 28.22 12.14
CA ASP A 139 5.41 28.50 11.93
C ASP A 139 6.29 27.24 11.77
N VAL A 140 5.68 26.10 11.45
CA VAL A 140 6.41 24.84 11.22
C VAL A 140 6.75 24.63 9.75
N THR A 141 7.76 23.80 9.54
CA THR A 141 8.09 23.22 8.23
C THR A 141 7.88 21.71 8.29
N THR A 142 7.38 21.15 7.20
CA THR A 142 7.03 19.73 7.09
C THR A 142 7.85 19.04 6.01
N ARG A 143 8.27 17.80 6.25
CA ARG A 143 8.90 16.96 5.21
C ARG A 143 8.52 15.48 5.34
N VAL A 144 8.51 14.78 4.22
CA VAL A 144 8.41 13.31 4.17
C VAL A 144 9.81 12.73 3.93
N PRO A 145 10.40 12.00 4.89
CA PRO A 145 11.72 11.39 4.73
C PRO A 145 11.74 10.37 3.58
N VAL A 146 12.83 10.37 2.79
CA VAL A 146 12.99 9.44 1.66
C VAL A 146 13.63 8.12 2.08
N THR A 147 13.34 7.07 1.31
CA THR A 147 13.91 5.74 1.53
C THR A 147 15.44 5.81 1.38
N GLY A 148 16.18 5.39 2.40
CA GLY A 148 17.63 5.51 2.46
C GLY A 148 18.12 6.38 3.63
N GLU A 149 17.29 7.28 4.16
CA GLU A 149 17.58 8.09 5.36
C GLU A 149 17.44 7.32 6.69
N GLY A 150 17.31 5.99 6.64
CA GLY A 150 17.07 5.14 7.79
C GLY A 150 15.59 5.03 8.17
N LEU A 151 15.17 5.79 9.18
CA LEU A 151 13.79 5.79 9.69
C LEU A 151 12.91 6.71 8.83
N THR A 152 11.80 6.18 8.31
CA THR A 152 10.89 6.89 7.41
C THR A 152 9.49 7.09 8.01
N PRO A 153 9.33 7.96 9.03
CA PRO A 153 8.00 8.34 9.50
C PRO A 153 7.20 8.95 8.36
N ASP A 154 5.89 8.85 8.44
CA ASP A 154 5.00 9.34 7.38
C ASP A 154 5.06 10.87 7.22
N LEU A 155 5.36 11.60 8.30
CA LEU A 155 5.55 13.05 8.29
C LEU A 155 6.53 13.49 9.40
N MET A 156 7.41 14.44 9.07
CA MET A 156 8.26 15.15 10.03
C MET A 156 7.84 16.60 10.11
N VAL A 157 7.60 17.10 11.32
CA VAL A 157 7.23 18.49 11.60
C VAL A 157 8.39 19.14 12.36
N ASN A 158 8.88 20.29 11.88
CA ASN A 158 10.01 20.99 12.46
C ASN A 158 9.65 22.44 12.72
N HIS A 159 9.85 22.89 13.94
CA HIS A 159 9.77 24.29 14.32
C HIS A 159 11.18 24.85 14.43
N LYS A 160 11.42 26.05 13.88
CA LYS A 160 12.78 26.63 13.86
C LYS A 160 13.10 27.40 15.14
N ASP A 161 12.13 28.14 15.66
CA ASP A 161 12.32 28.97 16.86
C ASP A 161 11.01 29.07 17.67
N PRO A 162 10.86 28.31 18.78
CA PRO A 162 11.85 27.43 19.40
C PRO A 162 12.12 26.18 18.55
N LYS A 163 13.35 25.64 18.64
CA LYS A 163 13.78 24.50 17.82
C LYS A 163 13.25 23.18 18.38
N TRP A 164 12.36 22.53 17.65
CA TRP A 164 11.92 21.18 17.96
C TRP A 164 11.47 20.37 16.74
N THR A 165 11.39 19.06 16.92
CA THR A 165 10.97 18.11 15.88
C THR A 165 9.92 17.16 16.43
N LEU A 166 8.86 16.93 15.66
CA LEU A 166 7.84 15.92 15.92
C LEU A 166 7.79 14.96 14.74
N SER A 167 7.94 13.66 15.03
CA SER A 167 7.69 12.61 14.06
C SER A 167 6.24 12.16 14.12
N VAL A 168 5.62 11.93 12.97
CA VAL A 168 4.22 11.51 12.87
C VAL A 168 4.14 10.24 12.01
N GLU A 169 3.39 9.27 12.49
CA GLU A 169 3.09 8.02 11.80
C GLU A 169 1.59 7.77 11.85
N TYR A 170 0.98 7.37 10.73
CA TYR A 170 -0.44 7.07 10.70
C TYR A 170 -0.77 5.78 9.95
N LYS A 171 -1.81 5.10 10.42
CA LYS A 171 -2.30 3.82 9.90
C LYS A 171 -3.82 3.84 9.76
N GLY A 172 -4.28 3.94 8.52
CA GLY A 172 -5.71 4.01 8.17
C GLY A 172 -6.42 2.67 7.95
N TYR A 173 -6.02 1.57 8.59
CA TYR A 173 -6.56 0.22 8.27
C TYR A 173 -7.68 -0.23 9.22
N ARG A 174 -8.81 -0.70 8.68
CA ARG A 174 -9.94 -1.26 9.44
C ARG A 174 -9.75 -2.72 9.90
N ALA A 175 -8.65 -3.37 9.54
CA ALA A 175 -8.42 -4.73 10.02
C ALA A 175 -8.13 -4.65 11.52
N ILE A 176 -8.91 -5.38 12.34
CA ILE A 176 -8.60 -5.71 13.73
C ILE A 176 -7.09 -5.99 13.79
N THR A 177 -6.29 -5.03 14.24
CA THR A 177 -4.87 -5.02 13.91
C THR A 177 -4.19 -6.12 14.72
N LEU A 178 -3.99 -7.26 14.06
CA LEU A 178 -3.09 -8.33 14.51
C LEU A 178 -1.66 -7.80 14.71
N LEU A 179 -1.37 -6.58 14.26
CA LEU A 179 -0.04 -5.97 14.25
C LEU A 179 0.04 -4.67 15.09
N SER A 180 -0.92 -4.38 15.98
CA SER A 180 -0.88 -3.17 16.82
C SER A 180 0.43 -3.01 17.58
N GLU A 181 1.04 -4.09 18.06
CA GLU A 181 2.33 -4.08 18.75
C GLU A 181 3.45 -3.63 17.81
N SER A 182 3.43 -4.09 16.55
CA SER A 182 4.41 -3.65 15.54
C SER A 182 4.25 -2.17 15.20
N GLU A 183 3.03 -1.63 15.22
CA GLU A 183 2.77 -0.21 14.99
C GLU A 183 3.29 0.63 16.16
N VAL A 184 3.00 0.21 17.40
CA VAL A 184 3.49 0.90 18.61
C VAL A 184 5.02 0.83 18.69
N LEU A 185 5.65 -0.30 18.39
CA LEU A 185 7.12 -0.41 18.33
C LEU A 185 7.72 0.53 17.28
N LYS A 186 7.03 0.72 16.14
CA LYS A 186 7.44 1.71 15.14
C LYS A 186 7.39 3.12 15.73
N GLY A 187 6.32 3.48 16.42
CA GLY A 187 6.19 4.74 17.16
C GLY A 187 7.28 4.93 18.21
N MET A 188 7.62 3.90 19.00
CA MET A 188 8.70 3.92 19.99
C MET A 188 10.06 4.15 19.35
N ARG A 189 10.35 3.52 18.19
CA ARG A 189 11.61 3.74 17.46
C ARG A 189 11.73 5.18 16.96
N TYR A 190 10.65 5.76 16.46
CA TYR A 190 10.64 7.17 16.05
C TYR A 190 10.78 8.11 17.24
N GLN A 191 10.10 7.81 18.35
CA GLN A 191 10.27 8.57 19.58
C GLN A 191 11.73 8.53 20.07
N ALA A 192 12.36 7.34 20.07
CA ALA A 192 13.76 7.20 20.47
C ALA A 192 14.72 7.99 19.56
N ALA A 193 14.44 8.05 18.26
CA ALA A 193 15.28 8.75 17.29
C ALA A 193 15.07 10.27 17.27
N TYR A 194 13.82 10.73 17.43
CA TYR A 194 13.44 12.14 17.22
C TYR A 194 12.98 12.86 18.49
N GLY A 195 12.99 12.17 19.64
CA GLY A 195 12.54 12.71 20.92
C GLY A 195 11.04 12.60 21.11
N SER A 196 10.24 13.10 20.16
CA SER A 196 8.78 13.14 20.23
C SER A 196 8.15 12.46 19.01
N SER A 197 7.10 11.67 19.24
CA SER A 197 6.41 10.91 18.20
C SER A 197 4.91 10.90 18.42
N TRP A 198 4.14 11.01 17.35
CA TRP A 198 2.70 10.87 17.36
C TRP A 198 2.27 9.75 16.40
N LEU A 199 1.71 8.69 16.97
CA LEU A 199 1.13 7.57 16.23
C LEU A 199 -0.39 7.68 16.17
N VAL A 200 -0.95 7.70 14.96
CA VAL A 200 -2.40 7.50 14.76
C VAL A 200 -2.67 6.10 14.25
N THR A 201 -3.38 5.32 15.05
CA THR A 201 -3.77 3.94 14.72
C THR A 201 -5.29 3.79 14.66
N SER A 202 -5.79 2.76 13.97
CA SER A 202 -7.22 2.49 13.90
C SER A 202 -7.78 1.93 15.21
N THR A 203 -6.95 1.31 16.05
CA THR A 203 -7.34 0.79 17.36
C THR A 203 -6.16 0.59 18.29
N SER A 204 -6.28 1.06 19.53
CA SER A 204 -5.36 0.73 20.63
C SER A 204 -5.86 -0.43 21.49
N LYS A 205 -7.04 -1.01 21.19
CA LYS A 205 -7.73 -1.97 22.08
C LYS A 205 -6.87 -3.16 22.48
N THR A 206 -6.00 -3.65 21.60
CA THR A 206 -5.19 -4.85 21.84
C THR A 206 -3.90 -4.56 22.62
N VAL A 207 -3.54 -3.29 22.74
CA VAL A 207 -2.34 -2.81 23.46
C VAL A 207 -2.71 -1.88 24.62
N LYS A 208 -4.01 -1.68 24.88
CA LYS A 208 -4.54 -0.74 25.88
C LYS A 208 -3.93 -0.90 27.27
N ASP A 209 -3.69 -2.15 27.68
CA ASP A 209 -3.11 -2.46 29.00
C ASP A 209 -1.61 -2.18 29.06
N CYS A 210 -0.92 -2.21 27.91
CA CYS A 210 0.47 -1.75 27.79
C CYS A 210 0.53 -0.23 27.67
N CYS A 211 -0.51 0.41 27.14
CA CYS A 211 -0.54 1.83 26.84
C CYS A 211 -0.83 2.72 28.05
N LYS A 212 -0.22 2.44 29.22
CA LYS A 212 -0.29 3.30 30.41
C LYS A 212 1.10 3.54 30.98
N GLY A 213 1.41 4.80 31.28
CA GLY A 213 2.69 5.19 31.88
C GLY A 213 3.86 4.99 30.91
N THR A 214 4.76 4.06 31.24
CA THR A 214 5.96 3.78 30.44
C THR A 214 5.81 2.48 29.67
N LEU A 215 5.95 2.54 28.35
CA LEU A 215 6.06 1.38 27.48
C LEU A 215 7.48 0.83 27.50
N GLU A 216 7.58 -0.49 27.52
CA GLU A 216 8.83 -1.23 27.35
C GLU A 216 8.70 -2.17 26.15
N SER A 217 9.64 -2.11 25.21
CA SER A 217 9.56 -2.87 23.95
C SER A 217 9.50 -4.37 24.19
N GLU A 218 10.31 -4.90 25.13
CA GLU A 218 10.36 -6.34 25.39
C GLU A 218 9.04 -6.87 25.94
N LYS A 219 8.39 -6.12 26.84
CA LYS A 219 7.05 -6.46 27.35
C LYS A 219 6.01 -6.44 26.24
N LEU A 220 6.04 -5.42 25.38
CA LEU A 220 5.13 -5.30 24.24
C LEU A 220 5.32 -6.42 23.21
N ILE A 221 6.58 -6.79 22.93
CA ILE A 221 6.95 -7.90 22.04
C ILE A 221 6.45 -9.23 22.61
N GLN A 222 6.70 -9.48 23.89
CA GLN A 222 6.28 -10.71 24.56
C GLN A 222 4.76 -10.88 24.50
N LEU A 223 4.00 -9.88 24.94
CA LEU A 223 2.53 -9.93 24.95
C LEU A 223 1.96 -10.03 23.52
N GLY A 224 2.59 -9.37 22.56
CA GLY A 224 2.23 -9.48 21.15
C GLY A 224 2.44 -10.89 20.59
N ILE A 225 3.57 -11.52 20.88
CA ILE A 225 3.86 -12.90 20.45
C ILE A 225 2.86 -13.87 21.09
N GLU A 226 2.64 -13.79 22.41
CA GLU A 226 1.68 -14.64 23.13
C GLU A 226 0.25 -14.51 22.55
N ARG A 227 -0.18 -13.28 22.23
CA ARG A 227 -1.47 -13.01 21.58
C ARG A 227 -1.53 -13.63 20.18
N LEU A 228 -0.52 -13.41 19.36
CA LEU A 228 -0.48 -13.89 17.98
C LEU A 228 -0.38 -15.41 17.91
N GLU A 229 0.35 -16.06 18.82
CA GLU A 229 0.42 -17.52 18.92
C GLU A 229 -0.95 -18.16 19.20
N ARG A 230 -1.75 -17.56 20.08
CA ARG A 230 -3.13 -18.02 20.32
C ARG A 230 -3.96 -18.00 19.05
N ILE A 231 -3.70 -17.05 18.15
CA ILE A 231 -4.41 -16.92 16.87
C ILE A 231 -3.88 -17.95 15.85
N THR A 232 -2.56 -18.19 15.78
CA THR A 232 -1.99 -19.18 14.86
C THR A 232 -2.39 -20.62 15.20
N LYS A 233 -2.65 -20.91 16.48
CA LYS A 233 -3.05 -22.22 17.02
C LYS A 233 -4.54 -22.55 16.85
N ARG A 234 -5.42 -21.60 16.47
CA ARG A 234 -6.84 -21.88 16.21
C ARG A 234 -7.02 -22.82 15.00
N LYS A 235 -7.83 -23.87 15.15
CA LYS A 235 -8.24 -24.76 14.04
C LYS A 235 -9.15 -23.95 13.09
N GLY A 236 -8.72 -23.78 11.84
CA GLY A 236 -9.39 -22.90 10.87
C GLY A 236 -10.37 -23.65 9.99
N TYR A 237 -11.60 -23.17 9.89
CA TYR A 237 -12.65 -23.73 9.04
C TYR A 237 -13.08 -22.77 7.91
N THR A 238 -12.79 -21.46 8.02
CA THR A 238 -13.09 -20.45 6.96
C THR A 238 -11.83 -19.87 6.29
N GLY A 239 -12.00 -19.25 5.10
CA GLY A 239 -10.91 -18.59 4.37
C GLY A 239 -10.29 -17.40 5.13
N GLU A 240 -11.12 -16.57 5.77
CA GLU A 240 -10.69 -15.44 6.60
C GLU A 240 -9.85 -15.89 7.81
N GLN A 241 -10.22 -17.00 8.45
CA GLN A 241 -9.44 -17.57 9.55
C GLN A 241 -8.05 -18.05 9.09
N LYS A 242 -7.95 -18.63 7.89
CA LYS A 242 -6.66 -19.03 7.30
C LYS A 242 -5.78 -17.81 7.01
N GLU A 243 -6.36 -16.73 6.48
CA GLU A 243 -5.66 -15.47 6.23
C GLU A 243 -5.15 -14.84 7.54
N ASN A 244 -6.00 -14.74 8.56
CA ASN A 244 -5.64 -14.21 9.87
C ASN A 244 -4.48 -14.97 10.51
N ARG A 245 -4.41 -16.31 10.36
CA ARG A 245 -3.26 -17.11 10.80
C ARG A 245 -1.99 -16.76 10.03
N GLY A 246 -2.09 -16.57 8.71
CA GLY A 246 -0.96 -16.14 7.89
C GLY A 246 -0.42 -14.77 8.31
N ILE A 247 -1.30 -13.82 8.62
CA ILE A 247 -0.93 -12.49 9.14
C ILE A 247 -0.28 -12.61 10.52
N ALA A 248 -0.87 -13.40 11.42
CA ALA A 248 -0.34 -13.61 12.77
C ALA A 248 1.08 -14.21 12.75
N ARG A 249 1.35 -15.19 11.88
CA ARG A 249 2.72 -15.75 11.71
C ARG A 249 3.72 -14.69 11.26
N LYS A 250 3.36 -13.85 10.28
CA LYS A 250 4.21 -12.73 9.84
C LYS A 250 4.44 -11.73 10.96
N GLY A 251 3.41 -11.44 11.75
CA GLY A 251 3.49 -10.57 12.92
C GLY A 251 4.48 -11.09 13.97
N ILE A 252 4.43 -12.38 14.30
CA ILE A 252 5.40 -13.02 15.22
C ILE A 252 6.82 -12.82 14.71
N THR A 253 7.09 -13.19 13.44
CA THR A 253 8.43 -13.01 12.85
C THR A 253 8.89 -11.54 12.86
N HIS A 254 7.98 -10.57 12.70
CA HIS A 254 8.33 -9.15 12.79
C HIS A 254 8.67 -8.73 14.22
N LEU A 255 7.91 -9.19 15.22
CA LEU A 255 8.16 -8.89 16.63
C LEU A 255 9.47 -9.54 17.12
N GLU A 256 9.75 -10.78 16.71
CA GLU A 256 10.97 -11.49 17.05
C GLU A 256 12.22 -10.77 16.54
N LYS A 257 12.19 -10.19 15.33
CA LYS A 257 13.29 -9.38 14.78
C LYS A 257 13.60 -8.12 15.60
N LEU A 258 12.66 -7.68 16.44
CA LEU A 258 12.80 -6.49 17.26
C LEU A 258 13.16 -6.82 18.72
N ARG A 259 13.31 -8.09 19.09
CA ARG A 259 13.79 -8.48 20.42
C ARG A 259 15.19 -7.91 20.67
N GLY A 260 15.44 -7.51 21.91
CA GLY A 260 16.71 -6.91 22.32
C GLY A 260 16.88 -5.44 21.94
N THR A 261 15.84 -4.80 21.39
CA THR A 261 15.86 -3.35 21.13
C THR A 261 15.79 -2.53 22.41
N ASN A 262 15.26 -3.10 23.51
CA ASN A 262 15.25 -2.52 24.86
C ASN A 262 14.80 -1.05 24.93
N LEU A 263 13.82 -0.66 24.10
CA LEU A 263 13.29 0.69 24.06
C LEU A 263 12.37 0.93 25.26
N LYS A 264 12.49 2.10 25.87
CA LYS A 264 11.56 2.60 26.88
C LYS A 264 11.01 3.94 26.46
N CYS A 265 9.70 4.10 26.56
CA CYS A 265 9.02 5.29 26.06
C CYS A 265 7.90 5.72 27.02
N LYS A 266 7.89 6.99 27.41
CA LYS A 266 6.75 7.56 28.14
C LYS A 266 5.58 7.75 27.19
N LEU A 267 4.40 7.29 27.58
CA LEU A 267 3.16 7.61 26.88
C LEU A 267 2.51 8.85 27.46
N ILE A 268 1.99 9.67 26.56
CA ILE A 268 1.20 10.87 26.89
C ILE A 268 -0.01 10.93 25.97
N SER A 269 -1.00 11.75 26.31
CA SER A 269 -2.11 12.02 25.38
C SER A 269 -1.62 12.87 24.20
N ALA A 270 -2.40 12.88 23.12
CA ALA A 270 -2.10 13.78 22.00
C ALA A 270 -2.27 15.24 22.39
N GLU A 271 -3.25 15.57 23.24
CA GLU A 271 -3.40 16.93 23.79
C GLU A 271 -2.15 17.35 24.56
N GLU A 272 -1.65 16.51 25.48
CA GLU A 272 -0.42 16.81 26.24
C GLU A 272 0.80 17.02 25.33
N LEU A 273 0.89 16.25 24.24
CA LEU A 273 1.96 16.42 23.26
C LEU A 273 1.82 17.76 22.54
N LEU A 274 0.63 18.06 22.01
CA LEU A 274 0.35 19.29 21.27
C LEU A 274 0.56 20.53 22.14
N ASP A 275 0.12 20.50 23.40
CA ASP A 275 0.34 21.58 24.36
C ASP A 275 1.84 21.80 24.59
N SER A 276 2.62 20.73 24.79
CA SER A 276 4.07 20.86 24.96
C SER A 276 4.79 21.37 23.71
N CYS A 277 4.25 21.12 22.50
CA CYS A 277 4.76 21.72 21.27
C CYS A 277 4.47 23.23 21.22
N ARG A 278 3.27 23.67 21.65
CA ARG A 278 2.89 25.09 21.72
C ARG A 278 3.73 25.86 22.74
N GLU A 279 4.07 25.22 23.85
CA GLU A 279 5.01 25.74 24.85
C GLU A 279 6.47 25.78 24.35
N GLY A 280 6.73 25.24 23.14
CA GLY A 280 8.04 25.26 22.52
C GLY A 280 9.02 24.19 23.00
N LYS A 281 8.58 23.30 23.90
CA LYS A 281 9.42 22.27 24.50
C LYS A 281 8.68 20.93 24.50
N PRO A 282 8.56 20.28 23.33
CA PRO A 282 7.78 19.06 23.23
C PRO A 282 8.32 17.98 24.17
N ARG A 283 7.40 17.34 24.87
CA ARG A 283 7.74 16.25 25.79
C ARG A 283 8.35 15.10 24.99
N LYS A 284 9.47 14.56 25.48
CA LYS A 284 10.13 13.38 24.89
C LYS A 284 9.30 12.12 25.18
N ALA A 285 8.26 11.90 24.39
CA ALA A 285 7.23 10.90 24.64
C ALA A 285 6.56 10.47 23.32
N LEU A 286 5.81 9.37 23.40
CA LEU A 286 4.96 8.88 22.33
C LEU A 286 3.50 9.20 22.67
N ALA A 287 2.84 9.97 21.80
CA ALA A 287 1.39 10.08 21.81
C ALA A 287 0.80 9.02 20.89
N ILE A 288 -0.27 8.36 21.33
CA ILE A 288 -1.03 7.41 20.51
C ILE A 288 -2.47 7.89 20.47
N SER A 289 -2.97 8.19 19.27
CA SER A 289 -4.39 8.48 19.04
C SER A 289 -5.03 7.39 18.19
N THR A 290 -6.30 7.16 18.44
CA THR A 290 -7.19 6.43 17.56
C THR A 290 -7.59 7.31 16.38
N GLY A 291 -7.95 6.70 15.25
CA GLY A 291 -8.47 7.46 14.13
C GLY A 291 -9.77 8.23 14.45
N MET A 292 -10.53 7.83 15.47
CA MET A 292 -11.71 8.58 15.93
C MET A 292 -11.31 9.85 16.71
N GLU A 293 -10.29 9.78 17.56
CA GLU A 293 -9.73 10.96 18.22
C GLU A 293 -9.16 11.94 17.19
N PHE A 294 -8.47 11.42 16.17
CA PHE A 294 -7.98 12.24 15.06
C PHE A 294 -9.13 12.91 14.26
N VAL A 295 -10.19 12.17 13.94
CA VAL A 295 -11.40 12.74 13.29
C VAL A 295 -12.04 13.83 14.15
N LYS A 296 -12.05 13.66 15.48
CA LYS A 296 -12.56 14.68 16.40
C LYS A 296 -11.69 15.94 16.34
N MET A 297 -10.36 15.81 16.41
CA MET A 297 -9.42 16.95 16.31
C MET A 297 -9.60 17.73 15.01
N LEU A 298 -9.83 17.04 13.88
CA LEU A 298 -10.10 17.70 12.60
C LEU A 298 -11.38 18.54 12.64
N ARG A 299 -12.46 18.03 13.23
CA ARG A 299 -13.73 18.76 13.36
C ARG A 299 -13.61 19.95 14.32
N ASP A 300 -12.94 19.73 15.44
CA ASP A 300 -12.70 20.79 16.43
C ASP A 300 -11.86 21.94 15.81
N ALA A 301 -11.04 21.65 14.80
CA ALA A 301 -10.27 22.62 14.01
C ALA A 301 -11.00 23.17 12.76
N GLY A 302 -12.25 22.76 12.49
CA GLY A 302 -13.05 23.23 11.34
C GLY A 302 -12.73 22.55 10.00
N PHE A 303 -12.09 21.37 10.01
CA PHE A 303 -11.73 20.60 8.81
C PHE A 303 -12.72 19.45 8.51
N GLU A 304 -14.00 19.79 8.36
CA GLU A 304 -15.12 18.86 8.23
C GLU A 304 -14.96 17.90 7.04
N ASN A 305 -14.54 18.42 5.89
CA ASN A 305 -14.30 17.61 4.69
C ASN A 305 -13.16 16.58 4.91
N HIS A 306 -12.08 16.96 5.60
CA HIS A 306 -11.00 16.03 5.93
C HIS A 306 -11.47 14.99 6.94
N ALA A 307 -12.21 15.40 7.97
CA ALA A 307 -12.79 14.52 8.97
C ALA A 307 -13.71 13.46 8.34
N GLU A 308 -14.59 13.86 7.42
CA GLU A 308 -15.47 12.95 6.68
C GLU A 308 -14.71 11.98 5.78
N ASN A 309 -13.70 12.47 5.05
CA ASN A 309 -12.88 11.63 4.18
C ASN A 309 -12.12 10.55 4.96
N VAL A 310 -11.49 10.93 6.08
CA VAL A 310 -10.81 10.00 6.98
C VAL A 310 -11.80 8.97 7.54
N LEU A 311 -12.97 9.43 8.01
CA LEU A 311 -14.00 8.55 8.56
C LEU A 311 -14.54 7.56 7.51
N ARG A 312 -14.75 8.01 6.28
CA ARG A 312 -15.21 7.17 5.15
C ARG A 312 -14.20 6.08 4.85
N ILE A 313 -12.92 6.42 4.78
CA ILE A 313 -11.84 5.45 4.57
C ILE A 313 -11.79 4.43 5.70
N MET A 314 -11.86 4.89 6.95
CA MET A 314 -11.82 4.03 8.12
C MET A 314 -13.03 3.07 8.17
N LYS A 315 -14.18 3.46 7.62
CA LYS A 315 -15.40 2.64 7.59
C LYS A 315 -15.52 1.76 6.34
N THR A 316 -14.76 2.00 5.27
CA THR A 316 -14.95 1.26 4.01
C THR A 316 -14.25 -0.11 4.05
N PRO A 317 -14.96 -1.23 3.78
CA PRO A 317 -14.34 -2.54 3.61
C PRO A 317 -13.27 -2.53 2.51
N THR A 318 -12.13 -3.20 2.73
CA THR A 318 -11.01 -3.21 1.76
C THR A 318 -11.43 -3.68 0.37
N ASN A 319 -12.38 -4.63 0.28
CA ASN A 319 -12.91 -5.14 -0.97
C ASN A 319 -13.81 -4.16 -1.74
N ARG A 320 -14.46 -3.21 -1.06
CA ARG A 320 -15.27 -2.16 -1.71
C ARG A 320 -14.43 -1.03 -2.28
N LEU A 321 -13.18 -0.86 -1.83
CA LEU A 321 -12.24 0.12 -2.39
C LEU A 321 -11.70 -0.26 -3.79
N HIS A 322 -12.00 -1.47 -4.26
CA HIS A 322 -11.74 -1.92 -5.63
C HIS A 322 -12.91 -1.66 -6.58
N SER A 323 -14.01 -1.08 -6.08
CA SER A 323 -15.18 -0.72 -6.87
C SER A 323 -15.03 0.69 -7.40
N ASP A 324 -15.33 0.88 -8.68
CA ASP A 324 -15.44 2.21 -9.32
C ASP A 324 -16.49 3.10 -8.62
N THR A 325 -17.36 2.51 -7.80
CA THR A 325 -18.36 3.22 -7.00
C THR A 325 -17.83 3.80 -5.68
N VAL A 326 -16.67 3.35 -5.17
CA VAL A 326 -15.96 4.11 -4.13
C VAL A 326 -15.16 5.17 -4.85
N THR A 327 -15.93 6.17 -5.30
CA THR A 327 -15.49 7.36 -6.00
C THR A 327 -14.07 7.75 -5.59
N SER A 328 -13.16 7.56 -6.54
CA SER A 328 -12.26 8.59 -7.03
C SER A 328 -12.96 9.96 -7.11
N VAL A 329 -13.42 10.49 -5.97
CA VAL A 329 -13.89 11.87 -5.88
C VAL A 329 -12.64 12.73 -6.06
N ARG A 330 -12.47 13.26 -7.27
CA ARG A 330 -11.80 14.54 -7.56
C ARG A 330 -10.51 14.81 -6.79
N LEU A 331 -9.48 14.01 -7.07
CA LEU A 331 -8.09 14.41 -6.84
C LEU A 331 -7.33 14.18 -8.14
N ILE A 332 -7.64 15.04 -9.12
CA ILE A 332 -6.89 15.58 -10.26
C ILE A 332 -7.99 16.26 -11.10
N GLY A 333 -8.13 17.59 -10.94
CA GLY A 333 -9.11 18.43 -11.65
C GLY A 333 -10.31 18.85 -10.80
#